data_AF-A0AAE3YCV8-F1
#
_entry.id   AF-A0AAE3YCV8-F1
#
_cell.length_a   1.000
_cell.length_b   1.000
_cell.length_c   1.000
_cell.angle_alpha   90.00
_cell.angle_beta   90.00
_cell.angle_gamma   90.00
#
_symmetry.space_group_name_H-M   'P 1'
#
loop_
_entity.id
_entity.type
_entity.pdbx_description
1 polymer ?
#
loop_
_entity_poly.entity_id
_entity_poly.type
_entity_poly.pdbx_seq_one_letter_code
_entity_poly.pdbx_strand_id
1 'polypeptide(L)'
;MIFSRVFVVALALILFSCAQKENKEQGYDILVEDLNFSKDAVFDSVQVPHHLRRIVRDISTLNTYQTEALAKGATENPNFENAKKLYDLASEGELLSLTDNRNNAVALYAAVGLLEINPQYATAIFQKFLNRKGKVHTQNGCIIGYEYLAEPLYQHYSNTLKPEVVRSDAGLQKLDSMLLFAKNSSEPMLVMAFRNRTYSDHLKKQIEKLAFQEHRGSAILYLSNWHKKEYALQLEQEYLHFLANDTIHEIQKRKYLYHLMSFNNPDHKKVILDYIKKDSASIDDSGIRHQLENNGIYPTDY
;
A
#
# COMPACT_ATOMS: atom_id res chain seq x y z
N MET A 1 21.12 55.70 -62.65
CA MET A 1 22.17 55.85 -61.62
C MET A 1 21.50 55.86 -60.26
N ILE A 2 21.57 54.76 -59.52
CA ILE A 2 22.40 54.58 -58.30
C ILE A 2 21.66 55.05 -57.03
N PHE A 3 21.14 54.05 -56.30
CA PHE A 3 21.06 53.84 -54.85
C PHE A 3 21.07 55.01 -53.84
N SER A 4 20.03 55.03 -52.98
CA SER A 4 20.14 55.13 -51.51
C SER A 4 18.76 54.79 -50.88
N ARG A 5 18.57 53.61 -50.24
CA ARG A 5 18.57 53.36 -48.77
C ARG A 5 17.61 54.32 -48.01
N VAL A 6 16.58 53.91 -47.27
CA VAL A 6 16.44 52.80 -46.29
C VAL A 6 14.95 52.42 -46.12
N PHE A 7 14.73 51.12 -45.96
CA PHE A 7 13.51 50.38 -45.56
C PHE A 7 12.73 51.00 -44.38
N VAL A 8 11.42 51.22 -44.55
CA VAL A 8 10.43 51.18 -43.47
C VAL A 8 9.10 50.65 -44.03
N VAL A 9 8.42 49.82 -43.26
CA VAL A 9 7.04 49.32 -43.41
C VAL A 9 6.84 48.10 -44.33
N ALA A 10 7.08 46.91 -43.77
CA ALA A 10 6.31 45.70 -44.09
C ALA A 10 6.53 44.65 -42.98
N LEU A 11 5.94 44.86 -41.81
CA LEU A 11 5.83 43.82 -40.77
C LEU A 11 4.63 44.10 -39.89
N ALA A 12 3.45 43.97 -40.48
CA ALA A 12 2.21 43.76 -39.77
C ALA A 12 1.36 42.81 -40.61
N LEU A 13 0.76 41.81 -39.95
CA LEU A 13 -0.29 40.92 -40.46
C LEU A 13 0.14 39.58 -41.08
N ILE A 14 1.05 38.85 -40.42
CA ILE A 14 1.00 37.37 -40.45
C ILE A 14 1.12 36.84 -39.01
N LEU A 15 0.15 37.17 -38.15
CA LEU A 15 -0.05 36.51 -36.85
C LEU A 15 -1.54 36.50 -36.45
N PHE A 16 -2.44 36.21 -37.39
CA PHE A 16 -3.84 35.91 -37.05
C PHE A 16 -4.40 34.86 -38.03
N SER A 17 -3.86 33.64 -37.95
CA SER A 17 -4.56 32.43 -38.39
C SER A 17 -3.94 31.21 -37.72
N CYS A 18 -4.13 31.14 -36.41
CA CYS A 18 -4.41 29.87 -35.78
C CYS A 18 -5.69 30.13 -35.01
N ALA A 19 -6.78 29.63 -35.57
CA ALA A 19 -8.02 29.48 -34.83
C ALA A 19 -7.66 28.77 -33.53
N GLN A 20 -7.67 29.53 -32.44
CA GLN A 20 -7.65 29.01 -31.10
C GLN A 20 -8.95 28.23 -30.98
N LYS A 21 -8.91 26.94 -31.36
CA LYS A 21 -9.86 25.98 -30.83
C LYS A 21 -9.67 26.10 -29.33
N GLU A 22 -10.61 26.76 -28.69
CA GLU A 22 -10.87 26.59 -27.27
C GLU A 22 -11.04 25.08 -27.07
N ASN A 23 -9.94 24.40 -26.75
CA ASN A 23 -10.03 23.27 -25.88
C ASN A 23 -10.64 23.86 -24.61
N LYS A 24 -11.96 23.67 -24.47
CA LYS A 24 -12.58 23.66 -23.16
C LYS A 24 -11.77 22.65 -22.38
N GLU A 25 -10.81 23.13 -21.59
CA GLU A 25 -10.34 22.41 -20.43
C GLU A 25 -11.61 22.11 -19.65
N GLN A 26 -12.11 20.89 -19.79
CA GLN A 26 -13.10 20.37 -18.87
C GLN A 26 -12.41 20.46 -17.51
N GLY A 27 -12.88 21.40 -16.69
CA GLY A 27 -12.32 21.70 -15.39
C GLY A 27 -12.25 20.44 -14.56
N TYR A 28 -11.04 19.88 -14.45
CA TYR A 28 -10.71 18.89 -13.43
C TYR A 28 -10.65 19.53 -12.03
N ASP A 29 -10.82 20.86 -11.92
CA ASP A 29 -10.97 21.58 -10.65
C ASP A 29 -12.12 21.04 -9.77
N ILE A 30 -13.09 20.33 -10.34
CA ILE A 30 -14.20 19.71 -9.60
C ILE A 30 -13.79 18.34 -8.99
N LEU A 31 -12.62 17.79 -9.35
CA LEU A 31 -12.15 16.46 -8.91
C LEU A 31 -10.96 16.52 -7.94
N VAL A 32 -10.49 17.71 -7.56
CA VAL A 32 -9.52 17.84 -6.46
C VAL A 32 -10.30 17.77 -5.16
N GLU A 33 -10.35 16.57 -4.58
CA GLU A 33 -10.83 16.39 -3.22
C GLU A 33 -10.02 17.32 -2.30
N ASP A 34 -10.68 18.20 -1.55
CA ASP A 34 -10.01 19.04 -0.54
C ASP A 34 -9.62 18.13 0.63
N LEU A 35 -8.39 17.60 0.55
CA LEU A 35 -7.81 16.67 1.53
C LEU A 35 -7.36 17.43 2.78
N ASN A 36 -8.32 18.09 3.43
CA ASN A 36 -8.12 18.83 4.66
C ASN A 36 -8.50 17.98 5.88
N PHE A 37 -7.52 17.26 6.41
CA PHE A 37 -7.67 16.36 7.56
C PHE A 37 -7.65 17.06 8.93
N SER A 38 -7.53 18.40 8.95
CA SER A 38 -7.49 19.19 10.19
C SER A 38 -8.80 19.13 10.98
N LYS A 39 -9.92 18.79 10.34
CA LYS A 39 -11.23 18.67 10.97
C LYS A 39 -11.29 17.51 11.98
N ASP A 40 -10.48 16.48 11.76
CA ASP A 40 -10.39 15.29 12.62
C ASP A 40 -9.22 15.36 13.61
N ALA A 41 -8.56 16.54 13.71
CA ALA A 41 -7.42 16.74 14.57
C ALA A 41 -7.76 16.57 16.04
N VAL A 42 -7.06 15.66 16.71
CA VAL A 42 -7.09 15.53 18.17
C VAL A 42 -5.91 16.31 18.74
N PHE A 43 -6.16 17.24 19.65
CA PHE A 43 -5.13 17.97 20.39
C PHE A 43 -4.96 17.37 21.78
N ASP A 44 -3.85 16.66 21.99
CA ASP A 44 -3.49 16.09 23.29
C ASP A 44 -2.18 16.70 23.79
N SER A 45 -2.30 17.53 24.82
CA SER A 45 -1.18 18.21 25.47
C SER A 45 -0.87 17.66 26.86
N VAL A 46 -1.63 16.66 27.34
CA VAL A 46 -1.60 16.23 28.75
C VAL A 46 -0.24 15.63 29.12
N GLN A 47 0.35 14.86 28.21
CA GLN A 47 1.66 14.21 28.40
C GLN A 47 2.75 14.80 27.49
N VAL A 48 2.56 16.02 26.98
CA VAL A 48 3.52 16.64 26.07
C VAL A 48 4.47 17.57 26.84
N PRO A 49 5.79 17.28 26.84
CA PRO A 49 6.81 18.15 27.44
C PRO A 49 6.70 19.58 26.92
N HIS A 50 6.92 20.57 27.79
CA HIS A 50 6.68 21.98 27.46
C HIS A 50 7.40 22.43 26.19
N HIS A 51 8.66 22.01 26.01
CA HIS A 51 9.46 22.38 24.84
C HIS A 51 9.00 21.73 23.53
N LEU A 52 8.23 20.63 23.59
CA LEU A 52 7.67 19.93 22.41
C LEU A 52 6.24 20.37 22.08
N ARG A 53 5.56 21.12 22.95
CA ARG A 53 4.13 21.48 22.77
C ARG A 53 3.83 22.14 21.44
N ARG A 54 4.71 23.04 20.98
CA ARG A 54 4.52 23.73 19.71
C ARG A 54 4.58 22.74 18.56
N ILE A 55 5.64 21.95 18.46
CA ILE A 55 5.83 21.03 17.33
C ILE A 55 4.78 19.92 17.32
N VAL A 56 4.40 19.39 18.49
CA VAL A 56 3.33 18.39 18.61
C VAL A 56 1.98 18.97 18.19
N ARG A 57 1.68 20.23 18.55
CA ARG A 57 0.46 20.91 18.09
C ARG A 57 0.47 21.12 16.59
N ASP A 58 1.61 21.53 16.02
CA ASP A 58 1.75 21.75 14.58
C ASP A 58 1.51 20.43 13.80
N ILE A 59 2.08 19.31 14.28
CA ILE A 59 1.80 17.96 13.74
C ILE A 59 0.33 17.58 13.88
N SER A 60 -0.24 17.78 15.07
CA SER A 60 -1.63 17.43 15.38
C SER A 60 -2.62 18.19 14.51
N THR A 61 -2.30 19.45 14.17
CA THR A 61 -3.18 20.33 13.37
C THR A 61 -3.36 19.80 11.95
N LEU A 62 -2.30 19.26 11.35
CA LEU A 62 -2.35 18.66 10.01
C LEU A 62 -2.86 17.21 10.05
N ASN A 63 -2.71 16.53 11.19
CA ASN A 63 -3.30 15.21 11.48
C ASN A 63 -3.02 14.12 10.43
N THR A 64 -1.88 14.23 9.74
CA THR A 64 -1.51 13.35 8.63
C THR A 64 -0.08 12.87 8.80
N TYR A 65 0.17 11.59 8.58
CA TYR A 65 1.50 11.03 8.47
C TYR A 65 1.99 11.13 7.01
N GLN A 66 2.81 12.14 6.75
CA GLN A 66 3.48 12.38 5.48
C GLN A 66 4.90 11.80 5.50
N THR A 67 5.29 11.08 4.44
CA THR A 67 6.66 10.62 4.22
C THR A 67 7.51 11.71 3.55
N GLU A 68 8.77 11.43 3.24
CA GLU A 68 9.62 12.34 2.46
C GLU A 68 9.16 12.50 0.99
N ALA A 69 8.44 11.51 0.46
CA ALA A 69 8.06 11.52 -0.95
C ALA A 69 7.05 12.64 -1.25
N LEU A 70 7.41 13.53 -2.17
CA LEU A 70 6.60 14.68 -2.57
C LEU A 70 5.54 14.30 -3.60
N ALA A 71 4.33 14.84 -3.44
CA ALA A 71 3.32 14.80 -4.49
C ALA A 71 3.76 15.65 -5.70
N LYS A 72 3.18 15.38 -6.86
CA LYS A 72 3.46 16.17 -8.07
C LYS A 72 3.12 17.65 -7.81
N GLY A 73 4.14 18.51 -7.96
CA GLY A 73 4.00 19.95 -7.76
C GLY A 73 4.13 20.42 -6.30
N ALA A 74 4.28 19.50 -5.34
CA ALA A 74 4.60 19.87 -3.96
C ALA A 74 6.08 20.22 -3.82
N THR A 75 6.38 21.26 -3.06
CA THR A 75 7.76 21.68 -2.74
C THR A 75 8.24 21.12 -1.41
N GLU A 76 7.33 20.79 -0.51
CA GLU A 76 7.61 20.22 0.81
C GLU A 76 6.41 19.39 1.33
N ASN A 77 6.67 18.54 2.33
CA ASN A 77 5.65 17.87 3.12
C ASN A 77 5.67 18.45 4.55
N PRO A 78 4.78 19.38 4.90
CA PRO A 78 4.88 20.14 6.15
C PRO A 78 4.95 19.29 7.42
N ASN A 79 4.22 18.16 7.46
CA ASN A 79 4.25 17.27 8.63
C ASN A 79 5.50 16.39 8.68
N PHE A 80 6.10 16.07 7.53
CA PHE A 80 7.42 15.45 7.50
C PHE A 80 8.49 16.41 8.03
N GLU A 81 8.44 17.69 7.62
CA GLU A 81 9.34 18.73 8.15
C GLU A 81 9.15 18.96 9.66
N ASN A 82 7.91 18.92 10.14
CA ASN A 82 7.63 19.01 11.57
C ASN A 82 8.12 17.78 12.34
N ALA A 83 8.03 16.59 11.75
CA ALA A 83 8.55 15.36 12.35
C ALA A 83 10.07 15.40 12.50
N LYS A 84 10.82 15.87 11.49
CA LYS A 84 12.28 16.07 11.63
C LYS A 84 12.63 16.96 12.82
N LYS A 85 11.94 18.09 12.97
CA LYS A 85 12.12 18.99 14.13
C LYS A 85 11.76 18.32 15.46
N LEU A 86 10.72 17.48 15.48
CA LEU A 86 10.38 16.69 16.66
C LEU A 86 11.53 15.74 17.04
N TYR A 87 12.12 15.07 16.07
CA TYR A 87 13.22 14.12 16.29
C TYR A 87 14.49 14.81 16.79
N ASP A 88 14.79 16.01 16.26
CA ASP A 88 15.94 16.79 16.69
C ASP A 88 15.81 17.33 18.13
N LEU A 89 14.58 17.59 18.59
CA LEU A 89 14.31 18.22 19.89
C LEU A 89 14.05 17.21 21.01
N ALA A 90 13.38 16.09 20.71
CA ALA A 90 12.91 15.16 21.72
C ALA A 90 14.00 14.17 22.14
N SER A 91 14.05 13.85 23.42
CA SER A 91 14.82 12.70 23.92
C SER A 91 14.13 11.36 23.58
N GLU A 92 14.88 10.26 23.65
CA GLU A 92 14.36 8.90 23.47
C GLU A 92 13.14 8.62 24.37
N GLY A 93 13.22 9.02 25.65
CA GLY A 93 12.13 8.83 26.61
C GLY A 93 10.89 9.68 26.29
N GLU A 94 11.07 10.87 25.70
CA GLU A 94 9.96 11.72 25.29
C GLU A 94 9.29 11.20 24.03
N LEU A 95 10.05 10.71 23.05
CA LEU A 95 9.49 10.01 21.88
C LEU A 95 8.72 8.77 22.33
N LEU A 96 9.26 7.98 23.27
CA LEU A 96 8.55 6.83 23.84
C LEU A 96 7.22 7.25 24.48
N SER A 97 7.21 8.31 25.31
CA SER A 97 5.98 8.83 25.90
C SER A 97 4.99 9.33 24.85
N LEU A 98 5.47 9.97 23.78
CA LEU A 98 4.61 10.48 22.71
C LEU A 98 3.95 9.37 21.88
N THR A 99 4.44 8.13 21.93
CA THR A 99 3.72 6.98 21.31
C THR A 99 2.36 6.71 21.96
N ASP A 100 2.08 7.24 23.16
CA ASP A 100 0.77 7.20 23.82
C ASP A 100 -0.16 8.36 23.46
N ASN A 101 0.33 9.38 22.73
CA ASN A 101 -0.46 10.55 22.39
C ASN A 101 -1.79 10.16 21.70
N ARG A 102 -2.89 10.84 22.04
CA ARG A 102 -4.20 10.53 21.44
C ARG A 102 -4.28 10.88 19.94
N ASN A 103 -3.47 11.81 19.46
CA ASN A 103 -3.31 12.07 18.05
C ASN A 103 -2.50 10.96 17.38
N ASN A 104 -3.10 10.26 16.42
CA ASN A 104 -2.47 9.12 15.77
C ASN A 104 -1.27 9.50 14.90
N ALA A 105 -1.26 10.69 14.29
CA ALA A 105 -0.10 11.17 13.53
C ALA A 105 1.09 11.46 14.46
N VAL A 106 0.85 12.11 15.61
CA VAL A 106 1.89 12.34 16.62
C VAL A 106 2.44 11.01 17.14
N ALA A 107 1.56 10.08 17.52
CA ALA A 107 1.97 8.78 18.04
C ALA A 107 2.82 8.00 17.01
N LEU A 108 2.42 8.03 15.74
CA LEU A 108 3.14 7.36 14.67
C LEU A 108 4.50 8.00 14.38
N TYR A 109 4.58 9.34 14.27
CA TYR A 109 5.87 10.01 14.09
C TYR A 109 6.80 9.76 15.28
N ALA A 110 6.29 9.84 16.51
CA ALA A 110 7.09 9.53 17.70
C ALA A 110 7.63 8.09 17.68
N ALA A 111 6.81 7.13 17.25
CA ALA A 111 7.25 5.74 17.07
C ALA A 111 8.35 5.61 16.00
N VAL A 112 8.18 6.26 14.84
CA VAL A 112 9.16 6.24 13.76
C VAL A 112 10.50 6.82 14.23
N GLY A 113 10.50 8.04 14.79
CA GLY A 113 11.73 8.66 15.31
C GLY A 113 12.40 7.82 16.41
N LEU A 114 11.60 7.16 17.27
CA LEU A 114 12.14 6.25 18.28
C LEU A 114 12.80 5.01 17.66
N LEU A 115 12.26 4.47 16.57
CA LEU A 115 12.84 3.34 15.85
C LEU A 115 14.14 3.71 15.13
N GLU A 116 14.27 4.95 14.65
CA GLU A 116 15.51 5.48 14.06
C GLU A 116 16.63 5.58 15.11
N ILE A 117 16.30 5.95 16.35
CA ILE A 117 17.26 6.00 17.46
C ILE A 117 17.58 4.60 17.98
N ASN A 118 16.55 3.78 18.20
CA ASN A 118 16.67 2.50 18.87
C ASN A 118 15.64 1.46 18.36
N PRO A 119 16.03 0.64 17.37
CA PRO A 119 15.15 -0.37 16.78
C PRO A 119 14.59 -1.41 17.75
N GLN A 120 15.16 -1.56 18.97
CA GLN A 120 14.70 -2.54 19.95
C GLN A 120 13.25 -2.32 20.40
N TYR A 121 12.73 -1.09 20.28
CA TYR A 121 11.33 -0.78 20.61
C TYR A 121 10.33 -1.26 19.57
N ALA A 122 10.77 -1.65 18.36
CA ALA A 122 9.90 -2.00 17.25
C ALA A 122 8.82 -3.02 17.66
N THR A 123 9.20 -4.10 18.34
CA THR A 123 8.25 -5.12 18.78
C THR A 123 7.19 -4.56 19.73
N ALA A 124 7.61 -3.84 20.78
CA ALA A 124 6.71 -3.38 21.83
C ALA A 124 5.71 -2.34 21.27
N ILE A 125 6.21 -1.41 20.46
CA ILE A 125 5.37 -0.38 19.84
C ILE A 125 4.45 -0.99 18.79
N PHE A 126 4.95 -1.92 17.98
CA PHE A 126 4.11 -2.62 17.01
C PHE A 126 2.98 -3.39 17.69
N GLN A 127 3.25 -4.10 18.79
CA GLN A 127 2.21 -4.77 19.59
C GLN A 127 1.15 -3.79 20.09
N LYS A 128 1.60 -2.65 20.61
CA LYS A 128 0.72 -1.58 21.08
C LYS A 128 -0.15 -1.04 19.95
N PHE A 129 0.43 -0.80 18.77
CA PHE A 129 -0.28 -0.24 17.62
C PHE A 129 -1.23 -1.24 16.96
N LEU A 130 -0.92 -2.54 16.96
CA LEU A 130 -1.86 -3.58 16.50
C LEU A 130 -3.17 -3.59 17.31
N ASN A 131 -3.11 -3.22 18.59
CA ASN A 131 -4.26 -3.18 19.49
C ASN A 131 -4.90 -1.79 19.59
N ARG A 132 -4.26 -0.77 19.01
CA ARG A 132 -4.74 0.60 19.06
C ARG A 132 -5.89 0.81 18.09
N LYS A 133 -6.95 1.44 18.57
CA LYS A 133 -8.10 1.82 17.75
C LYS A 133 -7.81 3.11 16.99
N GLY A 134 -8.46 3.24 15.84
CA GLY A 134 -8.35 4.41 14.98
C GLY A 134 -7.23 4.26 13.95
N LYS A 135 -7.37 5.05 12.90
CA LYS A 135 -6.45 5.08 11.78
C LYS A 135 -5.84 6.48 11.68
N VAL A 136 -4.82 6.60 10.86
CA VAL A 136 -4.13 7.84 10.55
C VAL A 136 -4.23 8.11 9.06
N HIS A 137 -4.42 9.37 8.67
CA HIS A 137 -4.28 9.75 7.28
C HIS A 137 -2.83 9.62 6.89
N THR A 138 -2.56 8.95 5.78
CA THR A 138 -1.20 8.75 5.27
C THR A 138 -1.04 9.44 3.93
N GLN A 139 0.15 9.97 3.67
CA GLN A 139 0.51 10.52 2.37
C GLN A 139 1.95 10.13 2.04
N ASN A 140 2.11 9.46 0.90
CA ASN A 140 3.40 9.06 0.36
C ASN A 140 3.42 9.44 -1.13
N GLY A 141 3.99 10.61 -1.43
CA GLY A 141 3.88 11.21 -2.75
C GLY A 141 2.41 11.54 -3.08
N CYS A 142 1.94 11.05 -4.23
CA CYS A 142 0.53 11.18 -4.64
C CYS A 142 -0.39 10.10 -4.04
N ILE A 143 0.16 9.14 -3.27
CA ILE A 143 -0.64 8.07 -2.67
C ILE A 143 -1.13 8.56 -1.32
N ILE A 144 -2.44 8.64 -1.17
CA ILE A 144 -3.09 9.15 0.03
C ILE A 144 -4.02 8.05 0.55
N GLY A 145 -4.00 7.83 1.86
CA GLY A 145 -4.64 6.68 2.47
C GLY A 145 -5.13 6.93 3.88
N TYR A 146 -5.74 5.88 4.44
CA TYR A 146 -6.22 5.85 5.81
C TYR A 146 -5.93 4.48 6.44
N GLU A 147 -4.85 4.43 7.22
CA GLU A 147 -4.18 3.20 7.63
C GLU A 147 -4.18 3.04 9.15
N TYR A 148 -4.16 1.80 9.64
CA TYR A 148 -3.91 1.56 11.06
C TYR A 148 -2.43 1.80 11.35
N LEU A 149 -2.08 2.37 12.50
CA LEU A 149 -0.69 2.82 12.78
C LEU A 149 0.36 1.71 12.68
N ALA A 150 -0.04 0.46 12.91
CA ALA A 150 0.85 -0.69 12.77
C ALA A 150 1.37 -0.84 11.33
N GLU A 151 0.57 -0.48 10.32
CA GLU A 151 0.91 -0.66 8.90
C GLU A 151 2.08 0.23 8.46
N PRO A 152 2.03 1.58 8.57
CA PRO A 152 3.16 2.43 8.21
C PRO A 152 4.36 2.22 9.13
N LEU A 153 4.16 1.84 10.40
CA LEU A 153 5.27 1.51 11.30
C LEU A 153 6.03 0.26 10.83
N TYR A 154 5.29 -0.80 10.46
CA TYR A 154 5.89 -2.01 9.89
C TYR A 154 6.62 -1.71 8.58
N GLN A 155 6.00 -0.92 7.69
CA GLN A 155 6.61 -0.53 6.42
C GLN A 155 7.91 0.24 6.66
N HIS A 156 7.90 1.21 7.58
CA HIS A 156 9.10 1.95 7.95
C HIS A 156 10.19 0.99 8.44
N TYR A 157 9.90 0.13 9.42
CA TYR A 157 10.88 -0.84 9.93
C TYR A 157 11.41 -1.78 8.83
N SER A 158 10.54 -2.30 7.96
CA SER A 158 10.98 -3.16 6.86
C SER A 158 11.85 -2.42 5.83
N ASN A 159 11.62 -1.14 5.61
CA ASN A 159 12.35 -0.33 4.62
C ASN A 159 13.72 0.13 5.11
N THR A 160 13.99 0.14 6.43
CA THR A 160 15.33 0.41 6.97
C THR A 160 16.26 -0.79 6.82
N LEU A 161 15.72 -2.00 6.61
CA LEU A 161 16.50 -3.20 6.40
C LEU A 161 17.04 -3.29 4.97
N LYS A 162 18.30 -3.72 4.85
CA LYS A 162 18.88 -4.04 3.54
C LYS A 162 18.21 -5.29 2.94
N PRO A 163 18.01 -5.37 1.62
CA PRO A 163 17.33 -6.50 0.97
C PRO A 163 17.86 -7.88 1.37
N GLU A 164 19.17 -8.01 1.53
CA GLU A 164 19.86 -9.25 1.93
C GLU A 164 19.57 -9.70 3.38
N VAL A 165 19.14 -8.78 4.26
CA VAL A 165 18.86 -9.06 5.68
C VAL A 165 17.38 -9.26 5.96
N VAL A 166 16.47 -8.73 5.12
CA VAL A 166 15.01 -8.77 5.34
C VAL A 166 14.50 -10.17 5.72
N ARG A 167 15.03 -11.22 5.09
CA ARG A 167 14.59 -12.61 5.36
C ARG A 167 15.03 -13.13 6.72
N SER A 168 16.19 -12.73 7.22
CA SER A 168 16.78 -13.23 8.45
C SER A 168 16.62 -12.29 9.65
N ASP A 169 16.13 -11.06 9.46
CA ASP A 169 15.95 -10.09 10.54
C ASP A 169 14.99 -10.59 11.62
N ALA A 170 15.51 -10.80 12.84
CA ALA A 170 14.77 -11.35 13.97
C ALA A 170 13.59 -10.47 14.40
N GLY A 171 13.75 -9.15 14.33
CA GLY A 171 12.68 -8.20 14.66
C GLY A 171 11.51 -8.35 13.69
N LEU A 172 11.79 -8.38 12.39
CA LEU A 172 10.78 -8.55 11.35
C LEU A 172 10.06 -9.90 11.47
N GLN A 173 10.77 -11.01 11.75
CA GLN A 173 10.09 -12.31 11.92
C GLN A 173 9.12 -12.28 13.12
N LYS A 174 9.45 -11.51 14.15
CA LYS A 174 8.56 -11.32 15.30
C LYS A 174 7.33 -10.50 14.93
N LEU A 175 7.49 -9.40 14.18
CA LEU A 175 6.36 -8.60 13.71
C LEU A 175 5.45 -9.42 12.77
N ASP A 176 6.05 -10.18 11.86
CA ASP A 176 5.35 -11.10 10.96
C ASP A 176 4.51 -12.12 11.73
N SER A 177 5.12 -12.76 12.74
CA SER A 177 4.42 -13.72 13.59
C SER A 177 3.23 -13.07 14.31
N MET A 178 3.39 -11.84 14.80
CA MET A 178 2.30 -11.11 15.45
C MET A 178 1.15 -10.80 14.47
N LEU A 179 1.46 -10.49 13.21
CA LEU A 179 0.45 -10.26 12.17
C LEU A 179 -0.38 -11.51 11.86
N LEU A 180 0.23 -12.70 11.87
CA LEU A 180 -0.50 -13.94 11.63
C LEU A 180 -1.58 -14.23 12.69
N PHE A 181 -1.40 -13.73 13.92
CA PHE A 181 -2.35 -13.93 15.02
C PHE A 181 -3.23 -12.70 15.31
N ALA A 182 -2.95 -11.56 14.69
CA ALA A 182 -3.72 -10.35 14.91
C ALA A 182 -5.10 -10.45 14.24
N LYS A 183 -6.15 -10.25 15.05
CA LYS A 183 -7.56 -10.40 14.65
C LYS A 183 -7.96 -9.54 13.44
N ASN A 184 -7.32 -8.39 13.28
CA ASN A 184 -7.67 -7.39 12.27
C ASN A 184 -6.53 -7.13 11.29
N SER A 185 -5.62 -8.08 11.07
CA SER A 185 -4.59 -7.94 10.03
C SER A 185 -5.24 -7.73 8.67
N SER A 186 -4.88 -6.64 8.01
CA SER A 186 -5.36 -6.34 6.66
C SER A 186 -4.69 -7.26 5.63
N GLU A 187 -5.33 -7.45 4.46
CA GLU A 187 -4.72 -8.21 3.36
C GLU A 187 -3.34 -7.66 2.94
N PRO A 188 -3.14 -6.33 2.79
CA PRO A 188 -1.80 -5.78 2.53
C PRO A 188 -0.75 -6.17 3.56
N MET A 189 -1.10 -6.16 4.86
CA MET A 189 -0.17 -6.55 5.91
C MET A 189 0.19 -8.03 5.87
N LEU A 190 -0.79 -8.90 5.61
CA LEU A 190 -0.51 -10.33 5.44
C LEU A 190 0.34 -10.60 4.20
N VAL A 191 0.10 -9.89 3.09
CA VAL A 191 0.96 -9.96 1.89
C VAL A 191 2.40 -9.62 2.24
N MET A 192 2.62 -8.57 3.05
CA MET A 192 3.97 -8.20 3.49
C MET A 192 4.62 -9.29 4.34
N ALA A 193 3.90 -9.85 5.32
CA ALA A 193 4.41 -10.92 6.16
C ALA A 193 4.76 -12.18 5.34
N PHE A 194 3.96 -12.52 4.33
CA PHE A 194 4.18 -13.70 3.49
C PHE A 194 5.26 -13.54 2.41
N ARG A 195 5.71 -12.31 2.12
CA ARG A 195 6.56 -12.01 0.95
C ARG A 195 7.94 -12.65 1.01
N ASN A 196 8.55 -12.69 2.19
CA ASN A 196 10.00 -12.81 2.30
C ASN A 196 10.50 -14.11 2.95
N ARG A 197 9.62 -15.03 3.35
CA ARG A 197 10.02 -16.23 4.10
C ARG A 197 9.03 -17.38 3.98
N THR A 198 9.50 -18.56 4.31
CA THR A 198 8.66 -19.69 4.72
C THR A 198 8.55 -19.73 6.24
N TYR A 199 7.47 -20.31 6.73
CA TYR A 199 7.14 -20.35 8.15
C TYR A 199 7.33 -21.75 8.75
N SER A 200 7.63 -21.82 10.05
CA SER A 200 7.70 -23.07 10.80
C SER A 200 6.34 -23.76 10.89
N ASP A 201 6.32 -25.08 11.16
CA ASP A 201 5.08 -25.87 11.22
C ASP A 201 4.02 -25.31 12.17
N HIS A 202 4.45 -24.76 13.32
CA HIS A 202 3.54 -24.13 14.27
C HIS A 202 2.84 -22.92 13.65
N LEU A 203 3.58 -22.05 12.95
CA LEU A 203 3.02 -20.88 12.28
C LEU A 203 2.23 -21.28 11.03
N LYS A 204 2.63 -22.36 10.33
CA LYS A 204 1.91 -22.92 9.19
C LYS A 204 0.47 -23.28 9.55
N LYS A 205 0.21 -23.89 10.72
CA LYS A 205 -1.16 -24.17 11.20
C LYS A 205 -2.02 -22.91 11.34
N GLN A 206 -1.42 -21.80 11.77
CA GLN A 206 -2.14 -20.52 11.82
C GLN A 206 -2.42 -19.98 10.42
N ILE A 207 -1.50 -20.17 9.47
CA ILE A 207 -1.70 -19.81 8.06
C ILE A 207 -2.79 -20.68 7.41
N GLU A 208 -2.84 -21.98 7.71
CA GLU A 208 -3.95 -22.86 7.29
C GLU A 208 -5.29 -22.34 7.79
N LYS A 209 -5.36 -21.90 9.05
CA LYS A 209 -6.58 -21.30 9.59
C LYS A 209 -6.96 -20.02 8.83
N LEU A 210 -6.02 -19.09 8.64
CA LEU A 210 -6.25 -17.88 7.86
C LEU A 210 -6.75 -18.22 6.44
N ALA A 211 -6.16 -19.22 5.81
CA ALA A 211 -6.49 -19.65 4.46
C ALA A 211 -7.89 -20.29 4.35
N PHE A 212 -8.16 -21.34 5.13
CA PHE A 212 -9.30 -22.23 4.90
C PHE A 212 -10.48 -22.04 5.86
N GLN A 213 -10.29 -21.28 6.96
CA GLN A 213 -11.39 -20.93 7.86
C GLN A 213 -11.78 -19.46 7.74
N GLU A 214 -10.80 -18.60 7.47
CA GLU A 214 -11.02 -17.15 7.35
C GLU A 214 -10.97 -16.66 5.89
N HIS A 215 -10.77 -17.57 4.93
CA HIS A 215 -10.76 -17.31 3.49
C HIS A 215 -9.86 -16.14 3.07
N ARG A 216 -8.72 -15.97 3.76
CA ARG A 216 -7.77 -14.88 3.51
C ARG A 216 -6.98 -15.16 2.24
N GLY A 217 -7.22 -14.36 1.20
CA GLY A 217 -6.61 -14.54 -0.13
C GLY A 217 -5.08 -14.54 -0.10
N SER A 218 -4.47 -13.67 0.72
CA SER A 218 -3.01 -13.67 0.91
C SER A 218 -2.46 -14.97 1.50
N ALA A 219 -3.16 -15.61 2.44
CA ALA A 219 -2.77 -16.89 3.03
C ALA A 219 -2.92 -18.03 2.02
N ILE A 220 -3.99 -18.03 1.23
CA ILE A 220 -4.19 -18.98 0.12
C ILE A 220 -3.05 -18.89 -0.89
N LEU A 221 -2.68 -17.67 -1.31
CA LEU A 221 -1.56 -17.45 -2.22
C LEU A 221 -0.23 -17.92 -1.63
N TYR A 222 0.00 -17.69 -0.33
CA TYR A 222 1.19 -18.20 0.35
C TYR A 222 1.26 -19.73 0.29
N LEU A 223 0.18 -20.42 0.68
CA LEU A 223 0.14 -21.89 0.68
C LEU A 223 0.28 -22.46 -0.75
N SER A 224 -0.28 -21.79 -1.75
CA SER A 224 -0.13 -22.16 -3.16
C SER A 224 1.30 -22.02 -3.68
N ASN A 225 2.07 -21.05 -3.17
CA ASN A 225 3.45 -20.86 -3.60
C ASN A 225 4.42 -21.84 -2.94
N TRP A 226 4.21 -22.20 -1.67
CA TRP A 226 5.19 -22.95 -0.88
C TRP A 226 4.76 -24.36 -0.49
N HIS A 227 3.46 -24.62 -0.44
CA HIS A 227 2.87 -25.85 0.08
C HIS A 227 1.81 -26.45 -0.87
N LYS A 228 1.88 -26.11 -2.16
CA LYS A 228 0.86 -26.47 -3.16
C LYS A 228 0.47 -27.95 -3.15
N LYS A 229 1.46 -28.85 -3.13
CA LYS A 229 1.24 -30.30 -3.17
C LYS A 229 0.50 -30.80 -1.92
N GLU A 230 0.78 -30.20 -0.77
CA GLU A 230 0.20 -30.59 0.52
C GLU A 230 -1.28 -30.21 0.61
N TYR A 231 -1.67 -29.06 0.04
CA TYR A 231 -3.03 -28.53 0.13
C TYR A 231 -3.77 -28.44 -1.20
N ALA A 232 -3.39 -29.26 -2.19
CA ALA A 232 -3.85 -29.08 -3.57
C ALA A 232 -5.38 -29.02 -3.69
N LEU A 233 -6.08 -29.98 -3.07
CA LEU A 233 -7.53 -30.05 -3.11
C LEU A 233 -8.20 -28.83 -2.46
N GLN A 234 -7.74 -28.43 -1.27
CA GLN A 234 -8.30 -27.27 -0.57
C GLN A 234 -8.03 -25.96 -1.32
N LEU A 235 -6.84 -25.81 -1.90
CA LEU A 235 -6.48 -24.63 -2.69
C LEU A 235 -7.33 -24.52 -3.96
N GLU A 236 -7.52 -25.62 -4.69
CA GLU A 236 -8.40 -25.65 -5.87
C GLU A 236 -9.83 -25.22 -5.50
N GLN A 237 -10.36 -25.73 -4.39
CA GLN A 237 -11.69 -25.36 -3.88
C GLN A 237 -11.80 -23.86 -3.57
N GLU A 238 -10.81 -23.28 -2.90
CA GLU A 238 -10.79 -21.85 -2.56
C GLU A 238 -10.68 -20.96 -3.80
N TYR A 239 -9.86 -21.34 -4.78
CA TYR A 239 -9.79 -20.58 -6.03
C TYR A 239 -11.09 -20.62 -6.83
N LEU A 240 -11.75 -21.78 -6.90
CA LEU A 240 -13.09 -21.88 -7.50
C LEU A 240 -14.10 -20.99 -6.77
N HIS A 241 -14.06 -20.99 -5.43
CA HIS A 241 -14.91 -20.12 -4.61
C HIS A 241 -14.65 -18.64 -4.89
N PHE A 242 -13.39 -18.21 -4.98
CA PHE A 242 -13.06 -16.82 -5.28
C PHE A 242 -13.45 -16.38 -6.69
N LEU A 243 -13.33 -17.25 -7.70
CA LEU A 243 -13.75 -16.93 -9.07
C LEU A 243 -15.27 -16.73 -9.16
N ALA A 244 -16.04 -17.54 -8.41
CA ALA A 244 -17.49 -17.43 -8.32
C ALA A 244 -17.98 -16.22 -7.51
N ASN A 245 -17.11 -15.59 -6.70
CA ASN A 245 -17.50 -14.47 -5.84
C ASN A 245 -17.49 -13.12 -6.59
N ASP A 246 -18.65 -12.56 -6.89
CA ASP A 246 -18.78 -11.29 -7.62
C ASP A 246 -18.33 -10.04 -6.84
N THR A 247 -18.04 -10.14 -5.53
CA THR A 247 -17.49 -9.00 -4.77
C THR A 247 -15.97 -8.83 -4.95
N ILE A 248 -15.28 -9.84 -5.52
CA ILE A 248 -13.83 -9.78 -5.75
C ILE A 248 -13.57 -9.05 -7.06
N HIS A 249 -12.71 -8.03 -7.00
CA HIS A 249 -12.34 -7.23 -8.17
C HIS A 249 -11.60 -8.07 -9.24
N GLU A 250 -11.83 -7.75 -10.52
CA GLU A 250 -11.41 -8.61 -11.64
C GLU A 250 -9.89 -8.83 -11.71
N ILE A 251 -9.08 -7.82 -11.39
CA ILE A 251 -7.61 -7.97 -11.33
C ILE A 251 -7.19 -9.08 -10.35
N GLN A 252 -7.88 -9.20 -9.22
CA GLN A 252 -7.61 -10.22 -8.21
C GLN A 252 -8.13 -11.58 -8.67
N LYS A 253 -9.30 -11.63 -9.33
CA LYS A 253 -9.82 -12.87 -9.93
C LYS A 253 -8.89 -13.44 -10.99
N ARG A 254 -8.31 -12.60 -11.86
CA ARG A 254 -7.29 -13.03 -12.84
C ARG A 254 -6.09 -13.71 -12.17
N LYS A 255 -5.64 -13.17 -11.04
CA LYS A 255 -4.59 -13.80 -10.24
C LYS A 255 -5.02 -15.17 -9.72
N TYR A 256 -6.24 -15.30 -9.19
CA TYR A 256 -6.76 -16.60 -8.73
C TYR A 256 -6.95 -17.60 -9.86
N LEU A 257 -7.40 -17.16 -11.03
CA LEU A 257 -7.49 -17.99 -12.22
C LEU A 257 -6.12 -18.55 -12.61
N TYR A 258 -5.09 -17.70 -12.65
CA TYR A 258 -3.73 -18.14 -12.93
C TYR A 258 -3.27 -19.25 -11.97
N HIS A 259 -3.52 -19.08 -10.66
CA HIS A 259 -3.18 -20.11 -9.68
C HIS A 259 -4.01 -21.38 -9.84
N LEU A 260 -5.31 -21.30 -10.13
CA LEU A 260 -6.17 -22.46 -10.40
C LEU A 260 -5.67 -23.28 -11.61
N MET A 261 -5.35 -22.60 -12.71
CA MET A 261 -4.85 -23.25 -13.93
C MET A 261 -3.53 -23.98 -13.70
N SER A 262 -2.71 -23.48 -12.77
CA SER A 262 -1.41 -24.11 -12.47
C SER A 262 -1.53 -25.54 -11.91
N PHE A 263 -2.72 -25.96 -11.44
CA PHE A 263 -2.97 -27.33 -10.99
C PHE A 263 -3.12 -28.32 -12.16
N ASN A 264 -3.35 -27.84 -13.39
CA ASN A 264 -3.55 -28.65 -14.59
C ASN A 264 -4.63 -29.74 -14.39
N ASN A 265 -5.71 -29.40 -13.67
CA ASN A 265 -6.82 -30.30 -13.41
C ASN A 265 -7.88 -30.15 -14.53
N PRO A 266 -8.08 -31.17 -15.39
CA PRO A 266 -9.03 -31.10 -16.51
C PRO A 266 -10.47 -30.81 -16.09
N ASP A 267 -10.86 -31.16 -14.86
CA ASP A 267 -12.23 -30.93 -14.36
C ASP A 267 -12.55 -29.42 -14.26
N HIS A 268 -11.53 -28.57 -14.18
CA HIS A 268 -11.70 -27.11 -14.14
C HIS A 268 -11.91 -26.46 -15.50
N LYS A 269 -11.74 -27.21 -16.61
CA LYS A 269 -11.81 -26.66 -17.98
C LYS A 269 -13.07 -25.82 -18.20
N LYS A 270 -14.23 -26.30 -17.75
CA LYS A 270 -15.50 -25.58 -17.91
C LYS A 270 -15.48 -24.22 -17.19
N VAL A 271 -15.06 -24.20 -15.92
CA VAL A 271 -15.04 -22.96 -15.12
C VAL A 271 -14.05 -21.95 -15.69
N ILE A 272 -12.88 -22.42 -16.16
CA ILE A 272 -11.86 -21.57 -16.80
C ILE A 272 -12.44 -20.94 -18.08
N LEU A 273 -13.07 -21.73 -18.94
CA LEU A 273 -13.71 -21.23 -20.17
C LEU A 273 -14.83 -20.23 -19.89
N ASP A 274 -15.69 -20.53 -18.91
CA ASP A 274 -16.79 -19.65 -18.53
C ASP A 274 -16.28 -18.29 -18.03
N TYR A 275 -15.19 -18.28 -17.25
CA TYR A 275 -14.55 -17.04 -16.80
C TYR A 275 -13.97 -16.24 -17.96
N ILE A 276 -13.22 -16.88 -18.86
CA ILE A 276 -12.56 -16.21 -19.98
C ILE A 276 -13.56 -15.61 -20.96
N LYS A 277 -14.68 -16.29 -21.20
CA LYS A 277 -15.78 -15.75 -22.03
C LYS A 277 -16.42 -14.51 -21.42
N LYS A 278 -16.45 -14.41 -20.09
CA LYS A 278 -16.97 -13.25 -19.35
C LYS A 278 -15.96 -12.09 -19.34
N ASP A 279 -14.67 -12.38 -19.18
CA ASP A 279 -13.58 -11.40 -19.17
C ASP A 279 -12.52 -11.72 -20.22
N SER A 280 -12.83 -11.43 -21.49
CA SER A 280 -11.94 -11.73 -22.62
C SER A 280 -10.61 -10.96 -22.55
N ALA A 281 -10.57 -9.81 -21.87
CA ALA A 281 -9.35 -9.03 -21.64
C ALA A 281 -8.34 -9.75 -20.72
N SER A 282 -8.72 -10.86 -20.07
CA SER A 282 -7.79 -11.72 -19.32
C SER A 282 -6.86 -12.52 -20.24
N ILE A 283 -7.24 -12.79 -21.49
CA ILE A 283 -6.44 -13.57 -22.48
C ILE A 283 -5.20 -12.79 -22.95
N ASP A 284 -5.23 -11.46 -22.84
CA ASP A 284 -4.12 -10.58 -23.19
C ASP A 284 -3.01 -10.60 -22.13
N ASP A 285 -3.27 -11.18 -20.95
CA ASP A 285 -2.23 -11.50 -20.00
C ASP A 285 -1.41 -12.70 -20.49
N SER A 286 -0.14 -12.44 -20.82
CA SER A 286 0.79 -13.47 -21.31
C SER A 286 0.92 -14.69 -20.38
N GLY A 287 0.76 -14.49 -19.07
CA GLY A 287 0.80 -15.56 -18.08
C GLY A 287 -0.43 -16.45 -18.14
N ILE A 288 -1.61 -15.88 -18.37
CA ILE A 288 -2.86 -16.63 -18.53
C ILE A 288 -2.84 -17.42 -19.84
N ARG A 289 -2.46 -16.78 -20.95
CA ARG A 289 -2.44 -17.42 -22.27
C ARG A 289 -1.62 -18.70 -22.30
N HIS A 290 -0.41 -18.68 -21.74
CA HIS A 290 0.45 -19.86 -21.69
C HIS A 290 -0.16 -21.01 -20.86
N GLN A 291 -0.97 -20.70 -19.84
CA GLN A 291 -1.58 -21.71 -18.99
C GLN A 291 -2.84 -22.34 -19.61
N LEU A 292 -3.49 -21.69 -20.58
CA LEU A 292 -4.69 -22.23 -21.24
C LEU A 292 -4.39 -23.54 -21.98
N GLU A 293 -3.31 -23.56 -22.76
CA GLU A 293 -2.90 -24.74 -23.52
C GLU A 293 -2.59 -25.92 -22.59
N ASN A 294 -1.94 -25.65 -21.44
CA ASN A 294 -1.67 -26.67 -20.40
C ASN A 294 -2.94 -27.25 -19.77
N ASN A 295 -4.05 -26.49 -19.82
CA ASN A 295 -5.37 -26.93 -19.36
C ASN A 295 -6.26 -27.42 -20.51
N GLY A 296 -5.66 -27.67 -21.69
CA GLY A 296 -6.37 -28.18 -22.87
C GLY A 296 -7.41 -27.21 -23.43
N ILE A 297 -7.19 -25.91 -23.24
CA ILE A 297 -8.01 -24.83 -23.78
C ILE A 297 -7.26 -24.16 -24.92
N TYR A 298 -7.87 -24.17 -26.11
CA TYR A 298 -7.27 -23.65 -27.34
C TYR A 298 -8.03 -22.41 -27.83
N PRO A 299 -7.44 -21.59 -28.72
CA PRO A 299 -8.10 -20.39 -29.25
C PRO A 299 -9.46 -20.61 -29.91
N THR A 300 -9.79 -21.84 -30.32
CA THR A 300 -11.09 -22.20 -30.88
C THR A 300 -12.20 -22.37 -29.84
N ASP A 301 -11.85 -22.44 -28.55
CA ASP A 301 -12.78 -22.72 -27.45
C ASP A 301 -13.48 -21.46 -26.90
N TYR A 302 -13.01 -20.25 -27.25
CA TYR A 302 -13.47 -18.95 -26.73
C TYR A 302 -13.54 -17.84 -27.77
#